data_AF-A0A1Q7AAX0-F1
#
_entry.id   AF-A0A1Q7AAX0-F1
#
_cell.length_a   1.000
_cell.length_b   1.000
_cell.length_c   1.000
_cell.angle_alpha   90.00
_cell.angle_beta   90.00
_cell.angle_gamma   90.00
#
_symmetry.space_group_name_H-M   'P 1'
#
loop_
_entity.id
_entity.type
_entity.pdbx_description
1 polymer ?
#
loop_
_entity_poly.entity_id
_entity_poly.type
_entity_poly.pdbx_seq_one_letter_code
_entity_poly.pdbx_strand_id
1 'polypeptide(L)'
;AGLRLERGVFTRGANPYRYLDALKANLFLSANENDVMSALESKVPAARVYPESAQAASRHSGEVRIAFDGDAVLFSDEAERVYQKDGLDAFTRHEAAHALQPLPPGPFKPLLEALQRLQAAAGTDVPMRLRTALVTARSAPAHERAVRTLMDWNIAVDEAMFLGGLDKGAFLKAFEPDFYFDDQRGHVDSARAHVAAGHVPYGVANLR
;
A
#
# COMPACT_ATOMS: atom_id res chain seq x y z
N ALA A 1 27.77 9.77 -2.33
CA ALA A 1 27.65 9.59 -3.80
C ALA A 1 26.54 10.49 -4.30
N GLY A 2 26.75 11.25 -5.38
CA GLY A 2 25.75 12.18 -5.93
C GLY A 2 24.68 11.43 -6.70
N LEU A 3 23.40 11.76 -6.47
CA LEU A 3 22.27 11.30 -7.29
C LEU A 3 22.48 11.79 -8.73
N ARG A 4 22.51 10.86 -9.70
CA ARG A 4 22.49 11.21 -11.13
C ARG A 4 21.09 11.70 -11.48
N LEU A 5 20.89 13.02 -11.41
CA LEU A 5 19.63 13.67 -11.80
C LEU A 5 19.53 13.70 -13.33
N GLU A 6 18.56 12.98 -13.90
CA GLU A 6 18.33 12.96 -15.35
C GLU A 6 17.26 13.94 -15.81
N ARG A 7 16.27 14.24 -14.95
CA ARG A 7 15.10 15.06 -15.28
C ARG A 7 14.71 15.93 -14.10
N GLY A 8 14.14 17.09 -14.39
CA GLY A 8 13.61 18.02 -13.39
C GLY A 8 12.49 18.88 -13.98
N VAL A 9 11.52 19.23 -13.14
CA VAL A 9 10.39 20.09 -13.51
C VAL A 9 10.38 21.30 -12.58
N PHE A 10 10.44 22.50 -13.16
CA PHE A 10 10.46 23.76 -12.41
C PHE A 10 9.19 24.55 -12.72
N THR A 11 8.34 24.75 -11.71
CA THR A 11 6.99 25.31 -11.90
C THR A 11 6.82 26.74 -11.42
N ARG A 12 7.88 27.39 -10.93
CA ARG A 12 7.83 28.74 -10.32
C ARG A 12 6.71 28.88 -9.27
N GLY A 13 6.45 27.83 -8.50
CA GLY A 13 5.43 27.80 -7.45
C GLY A 13 4.06 27.27 -7.88
N ALA A 14 3.83 26.98 -9.16
CA ALA A 14 2.61 26.29 -9.59
C ALA A 14 2.60 24.82 -9.15
N ASN A 15 1.41 24.24 -8.99
CA ASN A 15 1.24 22.83 -8.62
C ASN A 15 1.97 21.89 -9.62
N PRO A 16 2.94 21.08 -9.16
CA PRO A 16 3.73 20.21 -10.04
C PRO A 16 3.11 18.83 -10.30
N TYR A 17 2.07 18.43 -9.56
CA TYR A 17 1.58 17.05 -9.54
C TYR A 17 0.89 16.62 -10.85
N ARG A 18 0.43 17.59 -11.65
CA ARG A 18 -0.05 17.35 -13.02
C ARG A 18 0.98 16.70 -13.95
N TYR A 19 2.28 16.80 -13.63
CA TYR A 19 3.34 16.20 -14.44
C TYR A 19 3.65 14.75 -14.04
N LEU A 20 3.08 14.22 -12.96
CA LEU A 20 3.32 12.84 -12.53
C LEU A 20 2.88 11.83 -13.61
N ASP A 21 1.78 12.10 -14.30
CA ASP A 21 1.30 11.30 -15.44
C ASP A 21 2.30 11.31 -16.61
N ALA A 22 2.77 12.50 -17.01
CA ALA A 22 3.78 12.65 -18.06
C ALA A 22 5.12 11.99 -17.70
N LEU A 23 5.47 11.96 -16.41
CA LEU A 23 6.63 11.26 -15.88
C LEU A 23 6.42 9.74 -15.76
N LYS A 24 5.20 9.26 -16.01
CA LYS A 24 4.77 7.86 -15.81
C LYS A 24 5.08 7.37 -14.40
N ALA A 25 4.86 8.23 -13.40
CA ALA A 25 5.16 7.90 -12.01
C ALA A 25 4.23 6.77 -11.53
N ASN A 26 4.82 5.68 -10.99
CA ASN A 26 4.07 4.59 -10.37
C ASN A 26 3.93 4.75 -8.84
N LEU A 27 4.76 5.59 -8.23
CA LEU A 27 4.76 5.87 -6.80
C LEU A 27 5.32 7.29 -6.54
N PHE A 28 4.65 8.05 -5.68
CA PHE A 28 5.12 9.34 -5.19
C PHE A 28 5.29 9.31 -3.67
N LEU A 29 6.47 9.67 -3.18
CA LEU A 29 6.80 9.70 -1.75
C LEU A 29 7.22 11.11 -1.35
N SER A 30 6.64 11.65 -0.27
CA SER A 30 7.02 12.96 0.28
C SER A 30 6.90 12.96 1.81
N ALA A 31 7.69 13.78 2.49
CA ALA A 31 7.48 14.02 3.92
C ALA A 31 6.32 15.01 4.19
N ASN A 32 5.88 15.74 3.16
CA ASN A 32 4.81 16.73 3.22
C ASN A 32 3.47 16.09 2.82
N GLU A 33 2.49 16.20 3.71
CA GLU A 33 1.17 15.59 3.53
C GLU A 33 0.35 16.21 2.39
N ASN A 34 0.45 17.53 2.18
CA ASN A 34 -0.28 18.21 1.10
C ASN A 34 0.20 17.77 -0.28
N ASP A 35 1.50 17.48 -0.40
CA ASP A 35 2.09 16.95 -1.63
C ASP A 35 1.55 15.56 -1.95
N VAL A 36 1.46 14.70 -0.92
CA VAL A 36 0.92 13.34 -1.03
C VAL A 36 -0.55 13.37 -1.41
N MET A 37 -1.36 14.20 -0.75
CA MET A 37 -2.78 14.36 -1.09
C MET A 37 -2.96 14.82 -2.53
N SER A 38 -2.18 15.81 -2.97
CA SER A 38 -2.26 16.31 -4.36
C SER A 38 -1.85 15.25 -5.39
N ALA A 39 -0.90 14.37 -5.06
CA ALA A 39 -0.52 13.24 -5.90
C ALA A 39 -1.61 12.16 -5.97
N LEU A 40 -2.25 11.84 -4.84
CA LEU A 40 -3.40 10.93 -4.78
C LEU A 40 -4.58 11.47 -5.60
N GLU A 41 -4.88 12.77 -5.51
CA GLU A 41 -5.91 13.44 -6.33
C GLU A 41 -5.58 13.37 -7.84
N SER A 42 -4.29 13.37 -8.17
CA SER A 42 -3.79 13.15 -9.53
C SER A 42 -3.76 11.66 -9.94
N LYS A 43 -4.38 10.78 -9.14
CA LYS A 43 -4.50 9.33 -9.36
C LYS A 43 -3.15 8.59 -9.39
N VAL A 44 -2.14 9.14 -8.72
CA VAL A 44 -0.83 8.50 -8.56
C VAL A 44 -0.75 7.91 -7.15
N PRO A 45 -0.38 6.61 -6.98
CA PRO A 45 -0.15 6.03 -5.66
C PRO A 45 0.86 6.88 -4.89
N ALA A 46 0.48 7.34 -3.70
CA ALA A 46 1.34 8.22 -2.93
C ALA A 46 1.24 7.98 -1.42
N ALA A 47 2.37 8.14 -0.74
CA ALA A 47 2.43 7.99 0.71
C ALA A 47 3.34 9.04 1.34
N ARG A 48 2.96 9.45 2.56
CA ARG A 48 3.77 10.29 3.41
C ARG A 48 4.83 9.45 4.11
N VAL A 49 6.10 9.79 3.92
CA VAL A 49 7.23 9.07 4.50
C VAL A 49 7.77 9.77 5.73
N TYR A 50 8.27 8.98 6.68
CA TYR A 50 8.81 9.48 7.94
C TYR A 50 10.34 9.25 7.97
N PRO A 51 11.16 10.31 8.10
CA PRO A 51 12.62 10.20 8.09
C PRO A 51 13.19 9.30 9.19
N GLU A 52 12.47 9.16 10.30
CA GLU A 52 12.88 8.42 11.50
C GLU A 52 12.54 6.92 11.45
N SER A 53 12.07 6.41 10.32
CA SER A 53 11.71 4.99 10.23
C SER A 53 12.94 4.10 10.36
N ALA A 54 12.81 2.98 11.07
CA ALA A 54 13.90 2.03 11.25
C ALA A 54 14.46 1.58 9.90
N GLN A 55 15.74 1.86 9.65
CA GLN A 55 16.42 1.44 8.42
C GLN A 55 16.67 -0.08 8.48
N ALA A 56 15.78 -0.85 7.86
CA ALA A 56 15.94 -2.29 7.66
C ALA A 56 16.81 -2.64 6.43
N ALA A 57 17.36 -1.62 5.74
CA ALA A 57 17.93 -1.64 4.38
C ALA A 57 19.20 -2.48 4.17
N SER A 58 19.43 -3.55 4.93
CA SER A 58 20.58 -4.43 4.77
C SER A 58 20.32 -5.92 5.02
N ARG A 59 19.06 -6.34 5.26
CA ARG A 59 18.80 -7.74 5.64
C ARG A 59 18.75 -8.72 4.46
N HIS A 60 18.30 -8.28 3.29
CA HIS A 60 18.14 -9.13 2.09
C HIS A 60 18.72 -8.45 0.85
N SER A 61 20.01 -8.64 0.57
CA SER A 61 20.70 -7.96 -0.54
C SER A 61 20.25 -8.37 -1.95
N GLY A 62 19.46 -9.43 -2.08
CA GLY A 62 18.92 -9.94 -3.34
C GLY A 62 17.40 -9.77 -3.49
N GLU A 63 16.73 -9.12 -2.54
CA GLU A 63 15.28 -8.97 -2.57
C GLU A 63 14.88 -7.52 -2.29
N VAL A 64 13.78 -7.08 -2.90
CA VAL A 64 13.02 -5.90 -2.49
C VAL A 64 11.67 -6.38 -2.01
N ARG A 65 11.36 -6.11 -0.74
CA ARG A 65 10.15 -6.57 -0.06
C ARG A 65 9.20 -5.41 0.20
N ILE A 66 7.98 -5.49 -0.30
CA ILE A 66 6.98 -4.42 -0.14
C ILE A 66 5.72 -5.02 0.48
N ALA A 67 5.29 -4.47 1.60
CA ALA A 67 4.06 -4.86 2.27
C ALA A 67 2.99 -3.76 2.12
N PHE A 68 1.74 -4.16 1.98
CA PHE A 68 0.59 -3.27 1.82
C PHE A 68 -0.50 -3.64 2.80
N ASP A 69 -1.15 -2.65 3.39
CA ASP A 69 -2.47 -2.85 3.96
C ASP A 69 -3.51 -3.18 2.87
N GLY A 70 -4.61 -3.79 3.30
CA GLY A 70 -5.74 -4.12 2.44
C GLY A 70 -6.63 -2.91 2.17
N ASP A 71 -7.58 -2.67 3.07
CA ASP A 71 -8.60 -1.63 2.91
C ASP A 71 -7.96 -0.23 2.87
N ALA A 72 -8.56 0.68 2.09
CA ALA A 72 -8.04 2.04 1.83
C ALA A 72 -6.60 2.14 1.27
N VAL A 73 -5.93 1.02 0.98
CA VAL A 73 -4.62 0.97 0.30
C VAL A 73 -4.74 0.18 -1.00
N LEU A 74 -4.84 -1.15 -0.95
CA LEU A 74 -5.04 -2.00 -2.13
C LEU A 74 -6.51 -2.05 -2.57
N PHE A 75 -7.43 -2.09 -1.61
CA PHE A 75 -8.87 -2.06 -1.80
C PHE A 75 -9.42 -0.67 -1.45
N SER A 76 -10.64 -0.37 -1.86
CA SER A 76 -11.33 0.86 -1.46
C SER A 76 -11.62 0.88 0.04
N ASP A 77 -12.11 2.01 0.52
CA ASP A 77 -12.57 2.21 1.90
C ASP A 77 -14.04 1.76 2.12
N GLU A 78 -14.61 0.96 1.20
CA GLU A 78 -16.00 0.48 1.26
C GLU A 78 -16.29 -0.26 2.57
N ALA A 79 -15.41 -1.19 2.94
CA ALA A 79 -15.51 -1.97 4.17
C ALA A 79 -15.48 -1.08 5.42
N GLU A 80 -14.54 -0.13 5.46
CA GLU A 80 -14.37 0.80 6.58
C GLU A 80 -15.61 1.69 6.75
N ARG A 81 -16.23 2.13 5.64
CA ARG A 81 -17.49 2.89 5.68
C ARG A 81 -18.63 2.11 6.32
N VAL A 82 -18.79 0.83 5.95
CA VAL A 82 -19.82 -0.03 6.54
C VAL A 82 -19.56 -0.23 8.02
N TYR A 83 -18.30 -0.49 8.40
CA TYR A 83 -17.91 -0.68 9.80
C TYR A 83 -18.16 0.57 10.65
N GLN A 84 -17.71 1.75 10.22
CA GLN A 84 -17.88 2.99 10.99
C GLN A 84 -19.35 3.41 11.12
N LYS A 85 -20.17 3.13 10.10
CA LYS A 85 -21.58 3.51 10.09
C LYS A 85 -22.47 2.54 10.87
N ASP A 86 -22.31 1.24 10.63
CA ASP A 86 -23.28 0.22 11.03
C ASP A 86 -22.67 -0.87 11.95
N GLY A 87 -21.37 -0.77 12.26
CA GLY A 87 -20.67 -1.65 13.20
C GLY A 87 -20.19 -2.99 12.63
N LEU A 88 -19.55 -3.79 13.48
CA LEU A 88 -18.88 -5.04 13.11
C LEU A 88 -19.84 -6.12 12.54
N ASP A 89 -21.06 -6.20 13.08
CA ASP A 89 -22.05 -7.16 12.62
C ASP A 89 -22.53 -6.84 11.21
N ALA A 90 -22.73 -5.55 10.91
CA ALA A 90 -23.11 -5.10 9.58
C ALA A 90 -21.97 -5.33 8.58
N PHE A 91 -20.73 -5.03 8.96
CA PHE A 91 -19.54 -5.37 8.18
C PHE A 91 -19.48 -6.87 7.86
N THR A 92 -19.66 -7.74 8.85
CA THR A 92 -19.57 -9.19 8.65
C THR A 92 -20.65 -9.70 7.68
N ARG A 93 -21.90 -9.22 7.84
CA ARG A 93 -22.99 -9.56 6.91
C ARG A 93 -22.73 -9.02 5.50
N HIS A 94 -22.23 -7.80 5.40
CA HIS A 94 -21.89 -7.16 4.13
C HIS A 94 -20.83 -7.96 3.39
N GLU A 95 -19.76 -8.36 4.07
CA GLU A 95 -18.67 -9.13 3.48
C GLU A 95 -19.12 -10.54 3.08
N ALA A 96 -19.97 -11.20 3.88
CA ALA A 96 -20.53 -12.49 3.52
C ALA A 96 -21.45 -12.40 2.28
N ALA A 97 -22.32 -11.38 2.21
CA ALA A 97 -23.24 -11.19 1.09
C ALA A 97 -22.51 -10.85 -0.22
N HIS A 98 -21.38 -10.14 -0.13
CA HIS A 98 -20.59 -9.71 -1.28
C HIS A 98 -19.32 -10.53 -1.49
N ALA A 99 -19.18 -11.71 -0.87
CA ALA A 99 -17.96 -12.52 -0.93
C ALA A 99 -17.52 -12.84 -2.38
N LEU A 100 -18.47 -12.97 -3.31
CA LEU A 100 -18.22 -13.24 -4.73
C LEU A 100 -18.06 -11.97 -5.59
N GLN A 101 -18.28 -10.78 -5.01
CA GLN A 101 -18.11 -9.50 -5.70
C GLN A 101 -16.73 -8.93 -5.31
N PRO A 102 -15.82 -8.69 -6.29
CA PRO A 102 -14.53 -8.08 -6.02
C PRO A 102 -14.67 -6.74 -5.26
N LEU A 103 -13.75 -6.49 -4.34
CA LEU A 103 -13.64 -5.18 -3.71
C LEU A 103 -13.26 -4.14 -4.77
N PRO A 104 -13.82 -2.92 -4.71
CA PRO A 104 -13.35 -1.85 -5.58
C PRO A 104 -11.86 -1.54 -5.31
N PRO A 105 -11.11 -1.07 -6.33
CA PRO A 105 -9.68 -0.84 -6.19
C PRO A 105 -9.38 0.36 -5.30
N GLY A 106 -8.35 0.22 -4.47
CA GLY A 106 -7.74 1.30 -3.69
C GLY A 106 -6.66 2.06 -4.46
N PRO A 107 -6.08 3.12 -3.87
CA PRO A 107 -5.09 3.97 -4.51
C PRO A 107 -3.80 3.26 -4.92
N PHE A 108 -3.44 2.14 -4.27
CA PHE A 108 -2.17 1.45 -4.50
C PHE A 108 -2.26 0.24 -5.43
N LYS A 109 -3.46 -0.14 -5.90
CA LYS A 109 -3.62 -1.18 -6.93
C LYS A 109 -2.69 -0.96 -8.16
N PRO A 110 -2.60 0.25 -8.75
CA PRO A 110 -1.74 0.47 -9.91
C PRO A 110 -0.25 0.22 -9.65
N LEU A 111 0.22 0.46 -8.42
CA LEU A 111 1.60 0.15 -8.04
C LEU A 111 1.79 -1.37 -7.93
N LEU A 112 0.89 -2.09 -7.27
CA LEU A 112 0.97 -3.54 -7.15
C LEU A 112 0.98 -4.22 -8.53
N GLU A 113 0.11 -3.79 -9.45
CA GLU A 113 0.13 -4.28 -10.83
C GLU A 113 1.46 -3.95 -11.55
N ALA A 114 2.05 -2.77 -11.31
CA ALA A 114 3.34 -2.40 -11.89
C ALA A 114 4.48 -3.28 -11.36
N LEU A 115 4.49 -3.59 -10.06
CA LEU A 115 5.46 -4.49 -9.44
C LEU A 115 5.32 -5.91 -9.98
N GLN A 116 4.10 -6.41 -10.16
CA GLN A 116 3.85 -7.73 -10.74
C GLN A 116 4.33 -7.82 -12.20
N ARG A 117 4.06 -6.78 -13.01
CA ARG A 117 4.60 -6.71 -14.38
C ARG A 117 6.13 -6.71 -14.39
N LEU A 118 6.75 -5.98 -13.47
CA LEU A 118 8.21 -5.94 -13.32
C LEU A 118 8.76 -7.32 -12.93
N GLN A 119 8.13 -8.01 -11.99
CA GLN A 119 8.50 -9.36 -11.57
C GLN A 119 8.38 -10.37 -12.72
N ALA A 120 7.29 -10.30 -13.50
CA ALA A 120 7.08 -11.18 -14.66
C ALA A 120 8.10 -10.92 -15.78
N ALA A 121 8.48 -9.66 -16.01
CA ALA A 121 9.44 -9.28 -17.05
C ALA A 121 10.90 -9.58 -16.69
N ALA A 122 11.23 -9.59 -15.39
CA ALA A 122 12.59 -9.82 -14.90
C ALA A 122 13.10 -11.25 -15.19
N GLY A 123 12.21 -12.23 -15.32
CA GLY A 123 12.60 -13.63 -15.56
C GLY A 123 13.51 -14.19 -14.46
N THR A 124 14.36 -15.16 -14.80
CA THR A 124 15.34 -15.75 -13.87
C THR A 124 16.70 -15.06 -13.87
N ASP A 125 16.94 -14.14 -14.80
CA ASP A 125 18.26 -13.57 -15.07
C ASP A 125 18.55 -12.29 -14.27
N VAL A 126 17.53 -11.69 -13.66
CA VAL A 126 17.71 -10.53 -12.77
C VAL A 126 18.04 -11.02 -11.35
N PRO A 127 19.16 -10.61 -10.75
CA PRO A 127 19.58 -11.08 -9.43
C PRO A 127 18.69 -10.56 -8.29
N MET A 128 17.97 -9.45 -8.52
CA MET A 128 17.05 -8.83 -7.56
C MET A 128 15.63 -9.36 -7.73
N ARG A 129 15.06 -9.94 -6.68
CA ARG A 129 13.67 -10.43 -6.66
C ARG A 129 12.75 -9.43 -5.98
N LEU A 130 11.52 -9.33 -6.47
CA LEU A 130 10.45 -8.61 -5.78
C LEU A 130 9.63 -9.61 -4.96
N ARG A 131 9.35 -9.27 -3.70
CA ARG A 131 8.38 -9.98 -2.87
C ARG A 131 7.34 -9.01 -2.34
N THR A 132 6.06 -9.38 -2.45
CA THR A 132 4.94 -8.54 -2.03
C THR A 132 4.10 -9.24 -0.97
N ALA A 133 3.61 -8.48 0.00
CA ALA A 133 2.72 -9.00 1.05
C ALA A 133 1.46 -8.15 1.23
N LEU A 134 0.32 -8.81 1.41
CA LEU A 134 -0.90 -8.22 1.96
C LEU A 134 -0.89 -8.41 3.49
N VAL A 135 -1.02 -7.33 4.26
CA VAL A 135 -1.08 -7.35 5.73
C VAL A 135 -2.32 -6.60 6.21
N THR A 136 -3.39 -7.32 6.51
CA THR A 136 -4.72 -6.72 6.74
C THR A 136 -5.33 -7.14 8.07
N ALA A 137 -6.19 -6.27 8.63
CA ALA A 137 -7.01 -6.58 9.80
C ALA A 137 -8.19 -7.52 9.48
N ARG A 138 -8.52 -7.74 8.20
CA ARG A 138 -9.53 -8.73 7.80
C ARG A 138 -9.18 -10.11 8.35
N SER A 139 -10.21 -10.87 8.74
CA SER A 139 -10.09 -12.23 9.27
C SER A 139 -11.22 -13.11 8.76
N ALA A 140 -11.26 -14.39 9.14
CA ALA A 140 -12.37 -15.26 8.78
C ALA A 140 -13.71 -14.75 9.38
N PRO A 141 -14.81 -14.73 8.60
CA PRO A 141 -14.93 -15.15 7.19
C PRO A 141 -14.60 -14.07 6.13
N ALA A 142 -14.44 -12.80 6.53
CA ALA A 142 -14.23 -11.66 5.63
C ALA A 142 -12.94 -11.71 4.76
N HIS A 143 -11.98 -12.59 5.06
CA HIS A 143 -10.79 -12.78 4.22
C HIS A 143 -11.13 -13.33 2.82
N GLU A 144 -12.22 -14.09 2.67
CA GLU A 144 -12.59 -14.73 1.41
C GLU A 144 -12.72 -13.71 0.26
N ARG A 145 -13.42 -12.60 0.52
CA ARG A 145 -13.62 -11.54 -0.49
C ARG A 145 -12.31 -10.90 -0.92
N ALA A 146 -11.38 -10.65 0.01
CA ALA A 146 -10.07 -10.09 -0.29
C ALA A 146 -9.24 -11.04 -1.18
N VAL A 147 -9.22 -12.34 -0.85
CA VAL A 147 -8.53 -13.35 -1.66
C VAL A 147 -9.14 -13.45 -3.07
N ARG A 148 -10.47 -13.52 -3.17
CA ARG A 148 -11.17 -13.57 -4.47
C ARG A 148 -10.93 -12.31 -5.30
N THR A 149 -10.82 -11.14 -4.66
CA THR A 149 -10.51 -9.89 -5.35
C THR A 149 -9.11 -9.94 -5.98
N LEU A 150 -8.09 -10.41 -5.27
CA LEU A 150 -6.74 -10.56 -5.84
C LEU A 150 -6.75 -11.57 -7.00
N MET A 151 -7.49 -12.67 -6.88
CA MET A 151 -7.67 -13.65 -7.96
C MET A 151 -8.36 -13.06 -9.19
N ASP A 152 -9.44 -12.30 -9.01
CA ASP A 152 -10.18 -11.62 -10.08
C ASP A 152 -9.29 -10.61 -10.83
N TRP A 153 -8.46 -9.87 -10.09
CA TRP A 153 -7.47 -8.97 -10.67
C TRP A 153 -6.28 -9.68 -11.32
N ASN A 154 -6.19 -11.02 -11.21
CA ASN A 154 -5.05 -11.82 -11.63
C ASN A 154 -3.72 -11.34 -10.99
N ILE A 155 -3.79 -10.91 -9.73
CA ILE A 155 -2.66 -10.44 -8.93
C ILE A 155 -2.28 -11.51 -7.91
N ALA A 156 -1.01 -11.92 -7.93
CA ALA A 156 -0.44 -12.77 -6.90
C ALA A 156 0.40 -11.93 -5.94
N VAL A 157 0.24 -12.19 -4.64
CA VAL A 157 1.16 -11.74 -3.59
C VAL A 157 1.92 -12.95 -3.05
N ASP A 158 3.16 -12.75 -2.62
CA ASP A 158 3.97 -13.83 -2.06
C ASP A 158 3.47 -14.28 -0.68
N GLU A 159 2.93 -13.34 0.10
CA GLU A 159 2.38 -13.60 1.43
C GLU A 159 1.07 -12.81 1.66
N ALA A 160 0.11 -13.42 2.33
CA ALA A 160 -1.13 -12.76 2.74
C ALA A 160 -1.41 -13.07 4.21
N MET A 161 -1.45 -12.01 5.04
CA MET A 161 -1.58 -12.09 6.49
C MET A 161 -2.92 -11.47 6.91
N PHE A 162 -3.83 -12.31 7.37
CA PHE A 162 -5.17 -11.95 7.83
C PHE A 162 -5.20 -11.94 9.37
N LEU A 163 -5.02 -10.76 9.96
CA LEU A 163 -4.60 -10.65 11.35
C LEU A 163 -5.75 -10.53 12.35
N GLY A 164 -6.96 -10.20 11.93
CA GLY A 164 -8.13 -10.14 12.83
C GLY A 164 -7.95 -9.22 14.04
N GLY A 165 -7.22 -8.11 13.87
CA GLY A 165 -6.96 -7.14 14.94
C GLY A 165 -5.69 -7.40 15.76
N LEU A 166 -4.89 -8.43 15.43
CA LEU A 166 -3.53 -8.55 15.97
C LEU A 166 -2.65 -7.37 15.52
N ASP A 167 -1.67 -7.02 16.36
CA ASP A 167 -0.70 -5.96 16.04
C ASP A 167 0.14 -6.34 14.81
N LYS A 168 0.14 -5.46 13.81
CA LYS A 168 0.86 -5.67 12.55
C LYS A 168 2.38 -5.68 12.74
N GLY A 169 2.91 -5.01 13.76
CA GLY A 169 4.34 -4.82 13.98
C GLY A 169 5.13 -6.12 14.09
N ALA A 170 4.60 -7.12 14.82
CA ALA A 170 5.25 -8.43 14.95
C ALA A 170 5.36 -9.17 13.60
N PHE A 171 4.33 -9.08 12.76
CA PHE A 171 4.29 -9.72 11.44
C PHE A 171 5.19 -8.99 10.44
N LEU A 172 5.18 -7.66 10.45
CA LEU A 172 6.09 -6.83 9.66
C LEU A 172 7.55 -7.09 10.06
N LYS A 173 7.84 -7.27 11.35
CA LYS A 173 9.18 -7.63 11.82
C LYS A 173 9.62 -9.01 11.31
N ALA A 174 8.70 -9.96 11.13
CA ALA A 174 9.01 -11.29 10.60
C ALA A 174 9.18 -11.29 9.08
N PHE A 175 8.36 -10.53 8.35
CA PHE A 175 8.43 -10.40 6.90
C PHE A 175 9.61 -9.52 6.44
N GLU A 176 10.01 -8.56 7.27
CA GLU A 176 11.12 -7.63 7.02
C GLU A 176 10.98 -6.86 5.69
N PRO A 177 9.85 -6.14 5.45
CA PRO A 177 9.69 -5.31 4.27
C PRO A 177 10.69 -4.15 4.27
N ASP A 178 11.19 -3.83 3.07
CA ASP A 178 11.90 -2.57 2.81
C ASP A 178 10.95 -1.38 2.89
N PHE A 179 9.66 -1.60 2.63
CA PHE A 179 8.64 -0.57 2.75
C PHE A 179 7.25 -1.14 3.05
N TYR A 180 6.52 -0.51 3.97
CA TYR A 180 5.14 -0.82 4.33
C TYR A 180 4.21 0.37 4.08
N PHE A 181 3.03 0.13 3.48
CA PHE A 181 2.01 1.16 3.24
C PHE A 181 0.73 0.87 4.01
N ASP A 182 0.22 1.87 4.73
CA ASP A 182 -1.00 1.76 5.55
C ASP A 182 -1.73 3.11 5.55
N ASP A 183 -3.07 3.09 5.58
CA ASP A 183 -3.88 4.31 5.57
C ASP A 183 -4.07 4.91 6.98
N GLN A 184 -3.77 4.16 8.04
CA GLN A 184 -4.01 4.58 9.40
C GLN A 184 -2.72 5.00 10.09
N ARG A 185 -2.67 6.26 10.55
CA ARG A 185 -1.51 6.82 11.27
C ARG A 185 -1.03 5.94 12.43
N GLY A 186 -1.96 5.38 13.22
CA GLY A 186 -1.62 4.51 14.35
C GLY A 186 -0.88 3.23 13.95
N HIS A 187 -1.28 2.61 12.83
CA HIS A 187 -0.59 1.44 12.29
C HIS A 187 0.79 1.80 11.73
N VAL A 188 0.91 2.96 11.07
CA VAL A 188 2.20 3.48 10.60
C VAL A 188 3.14 3.79 11.77
N ASP A 189 2.64 4.38 12.84
CA ASP A 189 3.42 4.67 14.05
C ASP A 189 3.93 3.41 14.75
N SER A 190 3.11 2.35 14.81
CA SER A 190 3.55 1.03 15.30
C SER A 190 4.59 0.41 14.36
N ALA A 191 4.34 0.44 13.05
CA ALA A 191 5.22 -0.17 12.05
C ALA A 191 6.58 0.52 11.94
N ARG A 192 6.66 1.86 12.05
CA ARG A 192 7.90 2.62 11.84
C ARG A 192 8.98 2.32 12.89
N ALA A 193 8.60 1.75 14.03
CA ALA A 193 9.54 1.22 15.02
C ALA A 193 10.30 -0.03 14.54
N HIS A 194 9.84 -0.67 13.47
CA HIS A 194 10.37 -1.94 12.97
C HIS A 194 10.83 -1.88 11.51
N VAL A 195 10.13 -1.13 10.66
CA VAL A 195 10.32 -1.10 9.20
C VAL A 195 10.14 0.32 8.65
N ALA A 196 10.56 0.58 7.40
CA ALA A 196 10.16 1.82 6.74
C ALA A 196 8.65 1.79 6.45
N ALA A 197 7.94 2.84 6.84
CA ALA A 197 6.49 2.91 6.67
C ALA A 197 6.06 4.24 6.02
N GLY A 198 5.03 4.17 5.19
CA GLY A 198 4.41 5.31 4.54
C GLY A 198 2.91 5.37 4.82
N HIS A 199 2.46 6.53 5.25
CA HIS A 199 1.04 6.79 5.50
C HIS A 199 0.33 7.19 4.21
N VAL A 200 -0.75 6.49 3.87
CA VAL A 200 -1.60 6.77 2.70
C VAL A 200 -2.85 7.52 3.17
N PRO A 201 -2.92 8.86 3.09
CA PRO A 201 -4.06 9.63 3.57
C PRO A 201 -5.27 9.49 2.63
N TYR A 202 -5.87 8.30 2.62
CA TYR A 202 -7.00 7.93 1.78
C TYR A 202 -8.11 7.30 2.63
N GLY A 203 -9.35 7.37 2.15
CA GLY A 203 -10.50 6.77 2.80
C GLY A 203 -11.09 7.60 3.94
N VAL A 204 -12.23 7.14 4.46
CA VAL A 204 -13.00 7.85 5.51
C VAL A 204 -12.30 8.00 6.86
N ALA A 205 -11.28 7.18 7.14
CA ALA A 205 -10.47 7.30 8.36
C ALA A 205 -9.55 8.54 8.35
N ASN A 206 -9.32 9.13 7.16
CA ASN A 206 -8.45 10.28 6.98
C ASN A 206 -9.28 11.55 6.73
N LEU A 207 -9.47 12.35 7.79
CA LEU A 207 -10.11 13.66 7.68
C LEU A 207 -9.24 14.59 6.82
N ARG A 208 -9.86 15.21 5.82
CA ARG A 208 -9.26 16.23 4.94
C ARG A 208 -9.26 17.61 5.59
#